data_AF-A0A2S8FWG9-F1
#
_entry.id   AF-A0A2S8FWG9-F1
#
_cell.length_a   1.000
_cell.length_b   1.000
_cell.length_c   1.000
_cell.angle_alpha   90.00
_cell.angle_beta   90.00
_cell.angle_gamma   90.00
#
_symmetry.space_group_name_H-M   'P 1'
#
loop_
_entity.id
_entity.type
_entity.pdbx_description
1 polymer ?
#
loop_
_entity_poly.entity_id
_entity_poly.type
_entity_poly.pdbx_seq_one_letter_code
_entity_poly.pdbx_strand_id
1 'polypeptide(L)'
;MLGMIASRWFSSSRLETETTQSSTELEQLRGLVTALNRSTAVIEFSLDGTIQSANENFLQTLGYSLAEIQGKHHRIFVDADYAQSPAYVEFWEKLRRGQLHSGQYKRIGKGGREVFIQASYNPVFDQSGKPIKVVKFATDVTELVHVQQKATQSLNMLENLPINIMFADRDLTIRYINRSSRTTLEKVQHLLPIPVDRILGANIDQFHKDPSHQRKLLADPRNLPVKAHFPLGPEMIDLMVHPIFDADQNYVGAMASWNIVTEQTALRSQAVQLGQVGQTVASNVNDMAAAMREASVNVNRTANLAAGAEKQVLATGDSIQQLTDSSSQIEDVIDLIRELADQTNLLALNATIEAARAGEAGRSFAVVAGEVKSLASETAKATHTIAERVSGIRANIESVVTATHEISSSVAEVSQNSNAVAAAIEEQTTIISGMKTTAEDLVQLSGQLQKL
;
A
#
# COMPACT_ATOMS: atom_id res chain seq x y z
N MET A 1 69.82 42.21 -92.93
CA MET A 1 70.25 42.10 -91.52
C MET A 1 69.29 42.73 -90.52
N LEU A 2 68.53 43.80 -90.86
CA LEU A 2 67.60 44.46 -89.92
C LEU A 2 66.28 43.70 -89.66
N GLY A 3 65.78 42.87 -90.59
CA GLY A 3 64.53 42.12 -90.42
C GLY A 3 64.59 40.94 -89.44
N MET A 4 65.77 40.36 -89.18
CA MET A 4 65.94 39.26 -88.21
C MET A 4 66.09 39.73 -86.75
N ILE A 5 66.40 41.02 -86.53
CA ILE A 5 66.54 41.58 -85.18
C ILE A 5 65.16 42.00 -84.64
N ALA A 6 64.29 42.55 -85.49
CA ALA A 6 62.94 42.98 -85.09
C ALA A 6 61.99 41.81 -84.77
N SER A 7 62.04 40.69 -85.50
CA SER A 7 61.19 39.52 -85.23
C SER A 7 61.55 38.82 -83.92
N ARG A 8 62.84 38.80 -83.54
CA ARG A 8 63.28 38.33 -82.22
C ARG A 8 62.74 39.23 -81.10
N TRP A 9 62.87 40.55 -81.23
CA TRP A 9 62.45 41.51 -80.20
C TRP A 9 60.92 41.52 -79.92
N PHE A 10 60.08 41.42 -80.95
CA PHE A 10 58.62 41.35 -80.79
C PHE A 10 58.13 39.99 -80.28
N SER A 11 58.85 38.89 -80.53
CA SER A 11 58.53 37.61 -79.90
C SER A 11 58.83 37.62 -78.40
N SER A 12 59.95 38.26 -78.00
CA SER A 12 60.36 38.39 -76.61
C SER A 12 59.37 39.21 -75.78
N SER A 13 58.91 40.36 -76.29
CA SER A 13 58.02 41.26 -75.53
C SER A 13 56.60 40.70 -75.36
N ARG A 14 56.09 39.96 -76.36
CA ARG A 14 54.78 39.28 -76.28
C ARG A 14 54.82 38.10 -75.32
N LEU A 15 55.90 37.32 -75.35
CA LEU A 15 56.18 36.28 -74.36
C LEU A 15 56.30 36.88 -72.96
N GLU A 16 57.01 38.00 -72.77
CA GLU A 16 57.11 38.67 -71.46
C GLU A 16 55.76 39.14 -70.93
N THR A 17 54.89 39.69 -71.78
CA THR A 17 53.55 40.16 -71.36
C THR A 17 52.60 39.01 -70.99
N GLU A 18 52.56 37.94 -71.79
CA GLU A 18 51.76 36.73 -71.50
C GLU A 18 52.28 35.99 -70.26
N THR A 19 53.59 35.99 -70.04
CA THR A 19 54.22 35.40 -68.85
C THR A 19 53.89 36.21 -67.60
N THR A 20 53.83 37.55 -67.70
CA THR A 20 53.51 38.45 -66.57
C THR A 20 52.02 38.43 -66.21
N GLN A 21 51.13 38.27 -67.19
CA GLN A 21 49.69 38.12 -66.94
C GLN A 21 49.38 36.75 -66.31
N SER A 22 49.98 35.68 -66.84
CA SER A 22 49.89 34.33 -66.27
C SER A 22 50.48 34.25 -64.86
N SER A 23 51.55 35.00 -64.56
CA SER A 23 52.12 35.05 -63.21
C SER A 23 51.21 35.74 -62.20
N THR A 24 50.49 36.79 -62.62
CA THR A 24 49.57 37.54 -61.76
C THR A 24 48.32 36.72 -61.41
N GLU A 25 47.74 35.99 -62.38
CA GLU A 25 46.62 35.06 -62.11
C GLU A 25 47.04 33.90 -61.20
N LEU A 26 48.24 33.36 -61.40
CA LEU A 26 48.81 32.34 -60.52
C LEU A 26 49.02 32.87 -59.09
N GLU A 27 49.42 34.12 -58.91
CA GLU A 27 49.52 34.75 -57.59
C GLU A 27 48.15 34.91 -56.92
N GLN A 28 47.11 35.33 -57.66
CA GLN A 28 45.75 35.44 -57.13
C GLN A 28 45.16 34.08 -56.74
N LEU A 29 45.33 33.05 -57.58
CA LEU A 29 44.90 31.67 -57.26
C LEU A 29 45.65 31.11 -56.05
N ARG A 30 46.95 31.38 -55.94
CA ARG A 30 47.75 31.03 -54.75
C ARG A 30 47.23 31.76 -53.50
N GLY A 31 46.85 33.02 -53.62
CA GLY A 31 46.23 33.80 -52.54
C GLY A 31 44.92 33.18 -52.05
N LEU A 32 44.03 32.81 -52.97
CA LEU A 32 42.74 32.17 -52.65
C LEU A 32 42.92 30.78 -52.01
N VAL A 33 43.80 29.95 -52.55
CA VAL A 33 44.12 28.63 -51.97
C VAL A 33 44.72 28.78 -50.58
N THR A 34 45.58 29.78 -50.37
CA THR A 34 46.16 30.07 -49.05
C THR A 34 45.09 30.53 -48.06
N ALA A 35 44.14 31.37 -48.48
CA ALA A 35 43.03 31.81 -47.64
C ALA A 35 42.14 30.62 -47.22
N LEU A 36 41.76 29.75 -48.17
CA LEU A 36 40.98 28.53 -47.89
C LEU A 36 41.72 27.56 -46.97
N ASN A 37 43.02 27.38 -47.19
CA ASN A 37 43.88 26.54 -46.34
C ASN A 37 44.03 27.08 -44.93
N ARG A 38 43.84 28.39 -44.69
CA ARG A 38 43.85 28.97 -43.34
C ARG A 38 42.51 28.87 -42.64
N SER A 39 41.39 28.91 -43.36
CA SER A 39 40.05 29.03 -42.77
C SER A 39 39.28 27.71 -42.65
N THR A 40 39.64 26.67 -43.41
CA THR A 40 38.89 25.39 -43.45
C THR A 40 39.82 24.19 -43.31
N ALA A 41 39.30 23.04 -42.87
CA ALA A 41 40.09 21.80 -42.88
C ALA A 41 40.14 21.23 -44.30
N VAL A 42 41.35 21.03 -44.82
CA VAL A 42 41.60 20.59 -46.20
C VAL A 42 42.51 19.36 -46.19
N ILE A 43 42.12 18.33 -46.93
CA ILE A 43 42.94 17.13 -47.16
C ILE A 43 42.82 16.70 -48.62
N GLU A 44 43.94 16.27 -49.18
CA GLU A 44 44.05 15.80 -50.55
C GLU A 44 44.31 14.29 -50.59
N PHE A 45 43.60 13.61 -51.49
CA PHE A 45 43.75 12.19 -51.76
C PHE A 45 44.03 11.94 -53.23
N SER A 46 44.83 10.92 -53.54
CA SER A 46 44.80 10.31 -54.87
C SER A 46 43.47 9.59 -55.11
N LEU A 47 43.19 9.24 -56.37
CA LEU A 47 41.93 8.61 -56.78
C LEU A 47 41.68 7.23 -56.16
N ASP A 48 42.72 6.54 -55.70
CA ASP A 48 42.62 5.29 -54.95
C ASP A 48 42.25 5.52 -53.47
N GLY A 49 42.27 6.75 -52.97
CA GLY A 49 41.97 7.13 -51.60
C GLY A 49 43.21 7.27 -50.69
N THR A 50 44.41 7.22 -51.26
CA THR A 50 45.68 7.44 -50.53
C THR A 50 45.89 8.92 -50.23
N ILE A 51 46.25 9.24 -48.98
CA ILE A 51 46.41 10.61 -48.47
C ILE A 51 47.71 11.21 -49.02
N GLN A 52 47.59 12.33 -49.74
CA GLN A 52 48.72 13.04 -50.34
C GLN A 52 49.24 14.15 -49.44
N SER A 53 48.34 14.99 -48.93
CA SER A 53 48.65 16.10 -48.04
C SER A 53 47.42 16.51 -47.23
N ALA A 54 47.62 17.19 -46.10
CA ALA A 54 46.54 17.79 -45.31
C ALA A 54 47.05 19.08 -44.66
N ASN A 55 46.17 20.06 -44.49
CA ASN A 55 46.52 21.30 -43.81
C ASN A 55 46.40 21.16 -42.28
N GLU A 56 46.95 22.15 -41.58
CA GLU A 56 46.99 22.17 -40.11
C GLU A 56 45.59 22.05 -39.47
N ASN A 57 44.58 22.72 -40.06
CA ASN A 57 43.20 22.64 -39.57
C ASN A 57 42.66 21.20 -39.58
N PHE A 58 42.89 20.44 -40.66
CA PHE A 58 42.46 19.04 -40.73
C PHE A 58 43.21 18.15 -39.73
N LEU A 59 44.52 18.37 -39.61
CA LEU A 59 45.39 17.65 -38.69
C LEU A 59 44.97 17.86 -37.24
N GLN A 60 44.69 19.11 -36.84
CA GLN A 60 44.18 19.46 -35.52
C GLN A 60 42.79 18.86 -35.27
N THR A 61 41.85 19.00 -36.21
CA THR A 61 40.49 18.46 -36.09
C THR A 61 40.51 16.95 -35.81
N LEU A 62 41.34 16.17 -36.51
CA LEU A 62 41.42 14.70 -36.29
C LEU A 62 42.50 14.28 -35.29
N GLY A 63 43.37 15.19 -34.84
CA GLY A 63 44.42 14.95 -33.85
C GLY A 63 45.62 14.15 -34.36
N TYR A 64 45.88 14.16 -35.66
CA TYR A 64 47.03 13.49 -36.28
C TYR A 64 48.06 14.51 -36.75
N SER A 65 49.33 14.11 -36.84
CA SER A 65 50.35 14.82 -37.62
C SER A 65 50.35 14.34 -39.07
N LEU A 66 50.85 15.16 -40.00
CA LEU A 66 50.92 14.78 -41.43
C LEU A 66 51.72 13.49 -41.65
N ALA A 67 52.86 13.34 -40.96
CA ALA A 67 53.71 12.17 -41.05
C ALA A 67 53.00 10.86 -40.64
N GLU A 68 52.00 10.94 -39.76
CA GLU A 68 51.23 9.77 -39.32
C GLU A 68 50.18 9.32 -40.32
N ILE A 69 49.74 10.19 -41.23
CA ILE A 69 48.62 9.92 -42.14
C ILE A 69 49.01 9.92 -43.61
N GLN A 70 50.09 10.61 -43.99
CA GLN A 70 50.54 10.71 -45.38
C GLN A 70 50.93 9.32 -45.92
N GLY A 71 50.49 9.01 -47.14
CA GLY A 71 50.69 7.70 -47.75
C GLY A 71 49.77 6.59 -47.22
N LYS A 72 48.96 6.85 -46.18
CA LYS A 72 47.91 5.91 -45.73
C LYS A 72 46.62 6.15 -46.50
N HIS A 73 45.74 5.16 -46.50
CA HIS A 73 44.43 5.26 -47.15
C HIS A 73 43.41 5.94 -46.21
N HIS A 74 42.49 6.73 -46.77
CA HIS A 74 41.37 7.40 -46.06
C HIS A 74 40.59 6.54 -45.05
N ARG A 75 40.62 5.20 -45.20
CA ARG A 75 39.91 4.25 -44.34
C ARG A 75 40.33 4.33 -42.87
N ILE A 76 41.49 4.91 -42.57
CA ILE A 76 41.96 5.13 -41.19
C ILE A 76 41.07 6.12 -40.41
N PHE A 77 40.25 6.93 -41.10
CA PHE A 77 39.39 7.94 -40.47
C PHE A 77 37.94 7.49 -40.30
N VAL A 78 37.60 6.24 -40.59
CA VAL A 78 36.21 5.74 -40.51
C VAL A 78 36.14 4.47 -39.67
N ASP A 79 34.95 4.15 -39.19
CA ASP A 79 34.69 2.87 -38.50
C ASP A 79 35.05 1.67 -39.38
N ALA A 80 35.59 0.62 -38.76
CA ALA A 80 36.10 -0.56 -39.46
C ALA A 80 35.01 -1.24 -40.31
N ASP A 81 33.78 -1.30 -39.80
CA ASP A 81 32.64 -1.90 -40.50
C ASP A 81 32.26 -1.09 -41.75
N TYR A 82 32.28 0.24 -41.67
CA TYR A 82 32.02 1.08 -42.82
C TYR A 82 33.13 0.96 -43.86
N ALA A 83 34.40 0.90 -43.45
CA ALA A 83 35.53 0.73 -44.37
C ALA A 83 35.46 -0.55 -45.22
N GLN A 84 34.79 -1.59 -44.72
CA GLN A 84 34.61 -2.87 -45.39
C GLN A 84 33.29 -2.96 -46.17
N SER A 85 32.44 -1.95 -46.09
CA SER A 85 31.10 -1.97 -46.70
C SER A 85 31.11 -1.71 -48.21
N PRO A 86 30.15 -2.28 -48.97
CA PRO A 86 29.95 -1.93 -50.38
C PRO A 86 29.73 -0.42 -50.60
N ALA A 87 29.09 0.25 -49.64
CA ALA A 87 28.83 1.70 -49.69
C ALA A 87 30.13 2.53 -49.69
N TYR A 88 31.18 2.07 -48.98
CA TYR A 88 32.48 2.74 -48.99
C TYR A 88 33.21 2.59 -50.33
N VAL A 89 33.09 1.41 -50.96
CA VAL A 89 33.62 1.16 -52.30
C VAL A 89 32.93 2.07 -53.32
N GLU A 90 31.60 2.09 -53.31
CA GLU A 90 30.79 2.92 -54.20
C GLU A 90 31.10 4.42 -54.02
N PHE A 91 31.30 4.88 -52.78
CA PHE A 91 31.70 6.25 -52.47
C PHE A 91 32.97 6.66 -53.23
N TRP A 92 34.03 5.85 -53.20
CA TRP A 92 35.26 6.14 -53.94
C TRP A 92 35.09 6.01 -55.44
N GLU A 93 34.29 5.07 -55.93
CA GLU A 93 33.99 4.97 -57.35
C GLU A 93 33.28 6.21 -57.90
N LYS A 94 32.32 6.78 -57.15
CA LYS A 94 31.65 8.04 -57.52
C LYS A 94 32.67 9.17 -57.69
N LEU A 95 33.60 9.31 -56.75
CA LEU A 95 34.66 10.32 -56.83
C LEU A 95 35.60 10.09 -58.03
N ARG A 96 35.95 8.83 -58.35
CA ARG A 96 36.74 8.49 -59.54
C ARG A 96 36.05 8.82 -60.86
N ARG A 97 34.71 8.78 -60.88
CA ARG A 97 33.89 9.22 -62.02
C ARG A 97 33.70 10.74 -62.06
N GLY A 98 34.35 11.50 -61.18
CA GLY A 98 34.25 12.96 -61.12
C GLY A 98 33.00 13.48 -60.37
N GLN A 99 32.23 12.61 -59.71
CA GLN A 99 31.05 13.03 -58.96
C GLN A 99 31.44 13.53 -57.57
N LEU A 100 31.08 14.77 -57.24
CA LEU A 100 31.25 15.31 -55.89
C LEU A 100 30.36 14.60 -54.89
N HIS A 101 30.77 14.56 -53.62
CA HIS A 101 29.97 13.98 -52.55
C HIS A 101 30.04 14.84 -51.29
N SER A 102 28.90 15.24 -50.74
CA SER A 102 28.81 16.10 -49.56
C SER A 102 27.84 15.55 -48.50
N GLY A 103 28.07 15.91 -47.23
CA GLY A 103 27.22 15.49 -46.12
C GLY A 103 27.90 15.63 -44.76
N GLN A 104 27.19 15.23 -43.72
CA GLN A 104 27.73 15.10 -42.36
C GLN A 104 28.23 13.69 -42.14
N TYR A 105 29.41 13.55 -41.54
CA TYR A 105 30.02 12.26 -41.30
C TYR A 105 30.63 12.15 -39.92
N LYS A 106 30.46 10.99 -39.31
CA LYS A 106 31.30 10.55 -38.19
C LYS A 106 32.66 10.08 -38.72
N ARG A 107 33.73 10.54 -38.08
CA ARG A 107 35.11 10.14 -38.35
C ARG A 107 35.79 9.76 -37.05
N ILE A 108 36.81 8.93 -37.19
CA ILE A 108 37.63 8.45 -36.08
C ILE A 108 38.97 9.18 -36.13
N GLY A 109 39.14 10.10 -35.18
CA GLY A 109 40.39 10.78 -34.91
C GLY A 109 41.39 9.87 -34.18
N LYS A 110 42.58 10.41 -33.91
CA LYS A 110 43.63 9.70 -33.19
C LYS A 110 43.14 9.21 -31.83
N GLY A 111 43.54 7.99 -31.47
CA GLY A 111 43.15 7.37 -30.19
C GLY A 111 41.68 6.93 -30.11
N GLY A 112 40.98 6.83 -31.25
CA GLY A 112 39.57 6.41 -31.28
C GLY A 112 38.56 7.53 -31.00
N ARG A 113 39.00 8.78 -30.95
CA ARG A 113 38.13 9.94 -30.69
C ARG A 113 37.12 10.11 -31.82
N GLU A 114 35.84 10.21 -31.46
CA GLU A 114 34.79 10.51 -32.42
C GLU A 114 34.81 11.99 -32.80
N VAL A 115 34.75 12.26 -34.11
CA VAL A 115 34.71 13.61 -34.68
C VAL A 115 33.60 13.66 -35.72
N PHE A 116 32.68 14.59 -35.58
CA PHE A 116 31.67 14.83 -36.60
C PHE A 116 32.13 15.97 -37.50
N ILE A 117 32.11 15.73 -38.81
CA ILE A 117 32.49 16.74 -39.80
C ILE A 117 31.37 16.94 -40.81
N GLN A 118 31.10 18.20 -41.15
CA GLN A 118 30.39 18.54 -42.38
C GLN A 118 31.44 18.65 -43.48
N ALA A 119 31.37 17.81 -44.52
CA ALA A 119 32.42 17.76 -45.53
C ALA A 119 31.89 17.67 -46.96
N SER A 120 32.68 18.19 -47.90
CA SER A 120 32.51 17.98 -49.34
C SER A 120 33.79 17.38 -49.92
N TYR A 121 33.67 16.29 -50.67
CA TYR A 121 34.75 15.64 -51.41
C TYR A 121 34.62 16.02 -52.88
N ASN A 122 35.64 16.70 -53.40
CA ASN A 122 35.60 17.37 -54.71
C ASN A 122 36.72 16.83 -55.60
N PRO A 123 36.41 16.05 -56.64
CA PRO A 123 37.40 15.66 -57.64
C PRO A 123 37.99 16.88 -58.35
N VAL A 124 39.31 16.89 -58.51
CA VAL A 124 40.06 17.89 -59.28
C VAL A 124 40.47 17.26 -60.60
N PHE A 125 40.35 18.04 -61.68
CA PHE A 125 40.53 17.55 -63.05
C PHE A 125 41.80 18.12 -63.69
N ASP A 126 42.41 17.37 -64.62
CA ASP A 126 43.44 17.90 -65.51
C ASP A 126 42.86 18.69 -66.70
N GLN A 127 43.74 19.21 -67.56
CA GLN A 127 43.35 19.98 -68.76
C GLN A 127 42.53 19.18 -69.78
N SER A 128 42.51 17.84 -69.68
CA SER A 128 41.70 16.95 -70.53
C SER A 128 40.35 16.60 -69.91
N GLY A 129 40.03 17.11 -68.72
CA GLY A 129 38.79 16.83 -68.00
C GLY A 129 38.80 15.48 -67.28
N LYS A 130 39.97 14.85 -67.10
CA LYS A 130 40.10 13.60 -66.34
C LYS A 130 40.36 13.91 -64.86
N PRO A 131 39.64 13.28 -63.91
CA PRO A 131 39.97 13.39 -62.49
C PRO A 131 41.42 12.98 -62.23
N ILE A 132 42.14 13.75 -61.43
CA ILE A 132 43.54 13.48 -61.06
C ILE A 132 43.74 13.32 -59.55
N LYS A 133 42.91 13.97 -58.73
CA LYS A 133 42.93 13.87 -57.26
C LYS A 133 41.58 14.25 -56.67
N VAL A 134 41.39 14.03 -55.38
CA VAL A 134 40.21 14.48 -54.63
C VAL A 134 40.64 15.43 -53.54
N VAL A 135 40.05 16.61 -53.50
CA VAL A 135 40.24 17.60 -52.43
C VAL A 135 38.98 17.62 -51.57
N LYS A 136 39.15 17.41 -50.27
CA LYS A 136 38.06 17.45 -49.30
C LYS A 136 38.16 18.72 -48.48
N PHE A 137 37.05 19.45 -48.39
CA PHE A 137 36.86 20.53 -47.44
C PHE A 137 35.98 20.01 -46.29
N ALA A 138 36.34 20.33 -45.06
CA ALA A 138 35.61 19.91 -43.88
C ALA A 138 35.52 21.02 -42.84
N THR A 139 34.40 21.01 -42.11
CA THR A 139 34.17 21.80 -40.91
C THR A 139 33.88 20.85 -39.76
N ASP A 140 34.54 21.04 -38.63
CA ASP A 140 34.24 20.30 -37.40
C ASP A 140 32.89 20.75 -36.85
N VAL A 141 31.95 19.81 -36.69
CA VAL A 141 30.61 20.03 -36.13
C VAL A 141 30.38 19.16 -34.90
N THR A 142 31.44 18.63 -34.29
CA THR A 142 31.39 17.70 -33.16
C THR A 142 30.65 18.28 -31.96
N GLU A 143 30.97 19.52 -31.58
CA GLU A 143 30.30 20.19 -30.46
C GLU A 143 28.80 20.41 -30.73
N LEU A 144 28.45 20.87 -31.94
CA LEU A 144 27.06 21.07 -32.35
C LEU A 144 26.24 19.78 -32.25
N VAL A 145 26.77 18.67 -32.77
CA VAL A 145 26.12 17.36 -32.72
C VAL A 145 25.96 16.90 -31.27
N HIS A 146 26.99 17.06 -30.44
CA HIS A 146 26.89 16.69 -29.02
C HIS A 146 25.88 17.55 -28.26
N VAL A 147 25.81 18.86 -28.50
CA VAL A 147 24.80 19.75 -27.90
C VAL A 147 23.39 19.33 -28.32
N GLN A 148 23.19 19.04 -29.61
CA GLN A 148 21.91 18.57 -30.13
C GLN A 148 21.51 17.22 -29.51
N GLN A 149 22.44 16.27 -29.42
CA GLN A 149 22.19 14.95 -28.81
C GLN A 149 21.82 15.09 -27.33
N LYS A 150 22.57 15.90 -26.56
CA LYS A 150 22.26 16.18 -25.16
C LYS A 150 20.88 16.82 -25.00
N ALA A 151 20.52 17.78 -25.86
CA ALA A 151 19.21 18.41 -25.83
C ALA A 151 18.08 17.40 -26.11
N THR A 152 18.22 16.57 -27.15
CA THR A 152 17.27 15.49 -27.46
C THR A 152 17.15 14.48 -26.31
N GLN A 153 18.27 14.12 -25.69
CA GLN A 153 18.28 13.21 -24.54
C GLN A 153 17.53 13.81 -23.34
N SER A 154 17.78 15.07 -22.99
CA SER A 154 17.08 15.76 -21.89
C SER A 154 15.58 15.89 -22.14
N LEU A 155 15.17 16.20 -23.37
CA LEU A 155 13.75 16.24 -23.74
C LEU A 155 13.09 14.87 -23.59
N ASN A 156 13.76 13.81 -24.06
CA ASN A 156 13.27 12.45 -23.90
C ASN A 156 13.16 12.03 -22.44
N MET A 157 14.06 12.49 -21.55
CA MET A 157 13.93 12.26 -20.11
C MET A 157 12.66 12.92 -19.58
N LEU A 158 12.44 14.21 -19.86
CA LEU A 158 11.25 14.96 -19.40
C LEU A 158 9.94 14.35 -19.91
N GLU A 159 9.90 13.93 -21.17
CA GLU A 159 8.72 13.32 -21.80
C GLU A 159 8.34 11.97 -21.16
N ASN A 160 9.31 11.22 -20.65
CA ASN A 160 9.08 9.90 -20.06
C ASN A 160 9.01 9.93 -18.52
N LEU A 161 9.05 11.11 -17.88
CA LEU A 161 8.85 11.20 -16.44
C LEU A 161 7.42 10.77 -16.06
N PRO A 162 7.25 9.95 -14.99
CA PRO A 162 5.94 9.47 -14.54
C PRO A 162 5.13 10.51 -13.76
N ILE A 163 5.71 11.70 -13.53
CA ILE A 163 5.04 12.82 -12.87
C ILE A 163 4.46 13.72 -13.96
N ASN A 164 3.25 14.22 -13.74
CA ASN A 164 2.65 15.17 -14.68
C ASN A 164 3.38 16.51 -14.58
N ILE A 165 3.95 16.96 -15.70
CA ILE A 165 4.62 18.25 -15.84
C ILE A 165 3.89 19.11 -16.85
N MET A 166 3.71 20.38 -16.50
CA MET A 166 3.18 21.43 -17.36
C MET A 166 4.04 22.69 -17.19
N PHE A 167 4.33 23.41 -18.27
CA PHE A 167 5.03 24.68 -18.22
C PHE A 167 4.24 25.75 -18.94
N ALA A 168 4.10 26.91 -18.29
CA ALA A 168 3.51 28.11 -18.85
C ALA A 168 4.54 29.25 -18.86
N ASP A 169 4.58 30.01 -19.95
CA ASP A 169 5.46 31.17 -20.08
C ASP A 169 4.99 32.35 -19.21
N ARG A 170 5.69 33.49 -19.29
CA ARG A 170 5.34 34.72 -18.56
C ARG A 170 3.99 35.31 -18.93
N ASP A 171 3.49 35.03 -20.13
CA ASP A 171 2.14 35.42 -20.57
C ASP A 171 1.08 34.45 -20.05
N LEU A 172 1.49 33.45 -19.27
CA LEU A 172 0.69 32.37 -18.72
C LEU A 172 0.10 31.46 -19.80
N THR A 173 0.76 31.39 -20.95
CA THR A 173 0.39 30.48 -22.03
C THR A 173 1.09 29.15 -21.81
N ILE A 174 0.33 28.05 -21.81
CA ILE A 174 0.89 26.71 -21.65
C ILE A 174 1.71 26.37 -22.89
N ARG A 175 3.03 26.23 -22.71
CA ARG A 175 3.97 25.94 -23.82
C ARG A 175 4.43 24.50 -23.87
N TYR A 176 4.25 23.76 -22.78
CA TYR A 176 4.68 22.37 -22.71
C TYR A 176 3.84 21.57 -21.71
N ILE A 177 3.54 20.32 -22.07
CA ILE A 177 3.04 19.27 -21.19
C ILE A 177 3.74 17.97 -21.57
N ASN A 178 4.19 17.19 -20.60
CA ASN A 178 4.79 15.88 -20.89
C ASN A 178 3.71 14.83 -21.19
N ARG A 179 4.13 13.66 -21.69
CA ARG A 179 3.24 12.51 -21.92
C ARG A 179 2.35 12.17 -20.72
N SER A 180 2.92 12.12 -19.51
CA SER A 180 2.16 11.79 -18.29
C SER A 180 1.01 12.78 -18.07
N SER A 181 1.29 14.09 -18.14
CA SER A 181 0.27 15.14 -18.04
C SER A 181 -0.84 14.93 -19.05
N ARG A 182 -0.50 14.68 -20.31
CA ARG A 182 -1.50 14.49 -21.37
C ARG A 182 -2.41 13.30 -21.06
N THR A 183 -1.84 12.15 -20.73
CA THR A 183 -2.61 10.94 -20.38
C THR A 183 -3.49 11.16 -19.15
N THR A 184 -2.99 11.85 -18.12
CA THR A 184 -3.79 12.15 -16.92
C THR A 184 -4.93 13.12 -17.25
N LEU A 185 -4.65 14.20 -18.00
CA LEU A 185 -5.67 15.17 -18.43
C LEU A 185 -6.76 14.52 -19.31
N GLU A 186 -6.40 13.58 -20.17
CA GLU A 186 -7.37 12.81 -20.98
C GLU A 186 -8.35 12.03 -20.09
N LYS A 187 -7.87 11.41 -19.00
CA LYS A 187 -8.74 10.70 -18.04
C LYS A 187 -9.73 11.64 -17.35
N VAL A 188 -9.29 12.85 -17.00
CA VAL A 188 -10.12 13.87 -16.34
C VAL A 188 -10.74 14.88 -17.31
N GLN A 189 -10.76 14.60 -18.63
CA GLN A 189 -11.24 15.51 -19.67
C GLN A 189 -12.63 16.08 -19.37
N HIS A 190 -13.52 15.26 -18.82
CA HIS A 190 -14.89 15.62 -18.47
C HIS A 190 -14.99 16.68 -17.35
N LEU A 191 -13.91 16.90 -16.60
CA LEU A 191 -13.80 17.89 -15.51
C LEU A 191 -13.12 19.19 -15.96
N LEU A 192 -12.55 19.22 -17.18
CA LEU A 192 -11.78 20.34 -17.68
C LEU A 192 -12.66 21.35 -18.45
N PRO A 193 -12.38 22.66 -18.36
CA PRO A 193 -13.13 23.68 -19.07
C PRO A 193 -12.87 23.68 -20.59
N ILE A 194 -11.78 23.06 -21.05
CA ILE A 194 -11.40 22.94 -22.46
C ILE A 194 -10.94 21.52 -22.80
N PRO A 195 -11.07 21.09 -24.07
CA PRO A 195 -10.47 19.86 -24.59
C PRO A 195 -8.94 19.78 -24.42
N VAL A 196 -8.40 18.59 -24.14
CA VAL A 196 -6.97 18.34 -23.90
C VAL A 196 -6.11 18.70 -25.10
N ASP A 197 -6.59 18.45 -26.32
CA ASP A 197 -5.92 18.83 -27.56
C ASP A 197 -5.77 20.35 -27.74
N ARG A 198 -6.55 21.14 -27.00
CA ARG A 198 -6.50 22.61 -26.96
C ARG A 198 -5.79 23.19 -25.74
N ILE A 199 -5.25 22.35 -24.84
CA ILE A 199 -4.52 22.81 -23.66
C ILE A 199 -3.19 23.46 -24.04
N LEU A 200 -2.48 22.88 -25.01
CA LEU A 200 -1.23 23.47 -25.50
C LEU A 200 -1.54 24.78 -26.25
N GLY A 201 -0.95 25.88 -25.80
CA GLY A 201 -1.23 27.22 -26.31
C GLY A 201 -2.41 27.93 -25.63
N ALA A 202 -3.14 27.27 -24.71
CA ALA A 202 -4.15 27.93 -23.90
C ALA A 202 -3.52 28.77 -22.79
N ASN A 203 -4.19 29.87 -22.43
CA ASN A 203 -3.85 30.63 -21.23
C ASN A 203 -4.39 29.93 -19.97
N ILE A 204 -3.59 29.85 -18.89
CA ILE A 204 -4.00 29.16 -17.64
C ILE A 204 -5.19 29.83 -16.94
N ASP A 205 -5.49 31.09 -17.26
CA ASP A 205 -6.62 31.82 -16.68
C ASP A 205 -7.95 31.11 -16.84
N GLN A 206 -8.11 30.34 -17.92
CA GLN A 206 -9.31 29.57 -18.22
C GLN A 206 -9.61 28.49 -17.16
N PHE A 207 -8.62 28.12 -16.34
CA PHE A 207 -8.74 27.13 -15.27
C PHE A 207 -8.90 27.76 -13.88
N HIS A 208 -8.93 29.09 -13.76
CA HIS A 208 -8.95 29.80 -12.49
C HIS A 208 -10.22 30.65 -12.34
N LYS A 209 -10.85 30.58 -11.15
CA LYS A 209 -12.04 31.39 -10.84
C LYS A 209 -11.73 32.89 -10.73
N ASP A 210 -10.58 33.24 -10.17
CA ASP A 210 -10.08 34.62 -10.10
C ASP A 210 -8.73 34.71 -10.80
N PRO A 211 -8.71 35.11 -12.09
CA PRO A 211 -7.47 35.17 -12.83
C PRO A 211 -6.41 36.15 -12.32
N SER A 212 -6.84 37.17 -11.59
CA SER A 212 -5.94 38.22 -11.08
C SER A 212 -4.99 37.66 -10.03
N HIS A 213 -5.46 36.66 -9.26
CA HIS A 213 -4.68 36.04 -8.19
C HIS A 213 -3.45 35.30 -8.73
N GLN A 214 -3.60 34.35 -9.67
CA GLN A 214 -2.44 33.62 -10.20
C GLN A 214 -1.54 34.51 -11.04
N ARG A 215 -2.08 35.52 -11.72
CA ARG A 215 -1.27 36.52 -12.44
C ARG A 215 -0.31 37.23 -11.49
N LYS A 216 -0.80 37.70 -10.34
CA LYS A 216 0.04 38.34 -9.33
C LYS A 216 1.05 37.36 -8.71
N LEU A 217 0.61 36.14 -8.43
CA LEU A 217 1.46 35.10 -7.85
C LEU A 217 2.63 34.74 -8.77
N LEU A 218 2.35 34.45 -10.05
CA LEU A 218 3.31 33.93 -11.03
C LEU A 218 4.15 35.03 -11.70
N ALA A 219 3.80 36.31 -11.52
CA ALA A 219 4.56 37.43 -12.07
C ALA A 219 5.94 37.62 -11.42
N ASP A 220 6.08 37.24 -10.15
CA ASP A 220 7.33 37.36 -9.40
C ASP A 220 7.83 35.96 -8.98
N PRO A 221 8.99 35.49 -9.48
CA PRO A 221 9.51 34.17 -9.14
C PRO A 221 9.81 33.99 -7.64
N ARG A 222 9.95 35.07 -6.86
CA ARG A 222 10.15 34.99 -5.40
C ARG A 222 8.92 34.49 -4.65
N ASN A 223 7.75 34.51 -5.28
CA ASN A 223 6.55 33.91 -4.73
C ASN A 223 6.52 32.38 -4.90
N LEU A 224 7.48 31.81 -5.63
CA LEU A 224 7.58 30.38 -5.90
C LEU A 224 8.77 29.77 -5.14
N PRO A 225 8.70 28.49 -4.71
CA PRO A 225 7.67 27.51 -5.06
C PRO A 225 6.37 27.63 -4.26
N VAL A 226 5.27 27.21 -4.87
CA VAL A 226 3.95 27.13 -4.21
C VAL A 226 3.43 25.71 -4.26
N LYS A 227 2.92 25.24 -3.12
CA LYS A 227 2.18 23.98 -3.02
C LYS A 227 0.69 24.27 -2.85
N ALA A 228 -0.15 23.57 -3.60
CA ALA A 228 -1.61 23.69 -3.52
C ALA A 228 -2.26 22.31 -3.52
N HIS A 229 -3.25 22.12 -2.66
CA HIS A 229 -4.13 20.95 -2.68
C HIS A 229 -5.56 21.43 -2.86
N PHE A 230 -6.24 20.98 -3.90
CA PHE A 230 -7.58 21.45 -4.21
C PHE A 230 -8.41 20.40 -4.96
N PRO A 231 -9.74 20.45 -4.84
CA PRO A 231 -10.62 19.57 -5.59
C PRO A 231 -10.75 20.04 -7.04
N LEU A 232 -10.68 19.08 -7.97
CA LEU A 232 -11.10 19.19 -9.36
C LEU A 232 -12.25 18.20 -9.56
N GLY A 233 -13.50 18.67 -9.39
CA GLY A 233 -14.66 17.78 -9.35
C GLY A 233 -14.57 16.78 -8.18
N PRO A 234 -14.69 15.46 -8.42
CA PRO A 234 -14.49 14.43 -7.40
C PRO A 234 -13.01 14.16 -7.08
N GLU A 235 -12.09 14.65 -7.91
CA GLU A 235 -10.66 14.36 -7.77
C GLU A 235 -9.96 15.39 -6.88
N MET A 236 -8.95 14.96 -6.12
CA MET A 236 -8.06 15.83 -5.35
C MET A 236 -6.73 15.95 -6.07
N ILE A 237 -6.31 17.19 -6.36
CA ILE A 237 -5.04 17.49 -7.02
C ILE A 237 -4.02 17.92 -5.98
N ASP A 238 -2.83 17.31 -5.98
CA ASP A 238 -1.63 17.86 -5.35
C ASP A 238 -0.78 18.53 -6.43
N LEU A 239 -0.56 19.83 -6.30
CA LEU A 239 0.14 20.67 -7.26
C LEU A 239 1.34 21.35 -6.58
N MET A 240 2.47 21.35 -7.28
CA MET A 240 3.65 22.11 -6.91
C MET A 240 4.14 22.92 -8.11
N VAL A 241 4.36 24.22 -7.91
CA VAL A 241 4.75 25.16 -8.95
C VAL A 241 6.14 25.71 -8.66
N HIS A 242 7.04 25.67 -9.63
CA HIS A 242 8.43 26.16 -9.55
C HIS A 242 8.71 27.21 -10.62
N PRO A 243 9.61 28.17 -10.36
CA PRO A 243 10.07 29.10 -11.39
C PRO A 243 11.07 28.42 -12.33
N ILE A 244 11.00 28.74 -13.61
CA ILE A 244 11.98 28.34 -14.62
C ILE A 244 12.74 29.58 -15.07
N PHE A 245 14.06 29.43 -15.21
CA PHE A 245 14.97 30.47 -15.67
C PHE A 245 15.68 30.02 -16.95
N ASP A 246 16.03 30.98 -17.81
CA ASP A 246 16.92 30.74 -18.95
C ASP A 246 18.40 30.69 -18.53
N ALA A 247 19.29 30.55 -19.52
CA ALA A 247 20.74 30.51 -19.31
C ALA A 247 21.31 31.79 -18.66
N ASP A 248 20.64 32.93 -18.88
CA ASP A 248 21.02 34.24 -18.37
C ASP A 248 20.37 34.56 -17.00
N GLN A 249 19.73 33.56 -16.37
CA GLN A 249 18.99 33.70 -15.10
C GLN A 249 17.77 34.61 -15.19
N ASN A 250 17.24 34.88 -16.38
CA ASN A 250 15.97 35.58 -16.51
C ASN A 250 14.81 34.61 -16.29
N TYR A 251 13.82 35.05 -15.53
CA TYR A 251 12.60 34.28 -15.32
C TYR A 251 11.81 34.14 -16.62
N VAL A 252 11.55 32.90 -17.05
CA VAL A 252 10.84 32.61 -18.31
C VAL A 252 9.41 32.10 -18.12
N GLY A 253 9.05 31.68 -16.91
CA GLY A 253 7.71 31.18 -16.62
C GLY A 253 7.71 30.13 -15.51
N ALA A 254 6.57 29.50 -15.30
CA ALA A 254 6.36 28.59 -14.19
C ALA A 254 6.12 27.15 -14.67
N MET A 255 6.74 26.19 -13.99
CA MET A 255 6.52 24.76 -14.18
C MET A 255 5.67 24.21 -13.04
N ALA A 256 4.55 23.62 -13.39
CA ALA A 256 3.68 22.85 -12.51
C ALA A 256 4.02 21.36 -12.60
N SER A 257 4.34 20.75 -11.47
CA SER A 257 4.32 19.30 -11.26
C SER A 257 3.10 18.92 -10.43
N TRP A 258 2.28 17.98 -10.87
CA TRP A 258 1.02 17.68 -10.19
C TRP A 258 0.61 16.21 -10.29
N ASN A 259 -0.20 15.74 -9.36
CA ASN A 259 -0.76 14.38 -9.35
C ASN A 259 -2.18 14.38 -8.78
N ILE A 260 -2.98 13.39 -9.18
CA ILE A 260 -4.27 13.10 -8.55
C ILE A 260 -4.01 12.21 -7.32
N VAL A 261 -4.47 12.63 -6.14
CA VAL A 261 -4.22 11.97 -4.85
C VAL A 261 -5.50 11.54 -4.13
N THR A 262 -6.63 11.50 -4.83
CA THR A 262 -7.96 11.17 -4.29
C THR A 262 -7.97 9.81 -3.58
N GLU A 263 -7.54 8.77 -4.28
CA GLU A 263 -7.50 7.40 -3.73
C GLU A 263 -6.53 7.30 -2.55
N GLN A 264 -5.34 7.92 -2.66
CA GLN A 264 -4.34 7.89 -1.60
C GLN A 264 -4.82 8.59 -0.32
N THR A 265 -5.50 9.73 -0.46
CA THR A 265 -6.05 10.47 0.69
C THR A 265 -7.24 9.73 1.31
N ALA A 266 -8.13 9.14 0.49
CA ALA A 266 -9.22 8.30 0.98
C ALA A 266 -8.73 7.07 1.73
N LEU A 267 -7.74 6.35 1.19
CA LEU A 267 -7.11 5.20 1.83
C LEU A 267 -6.45 5.58 3.16
N ARG A 268 -5.73 6.70 3.23
CA ARG A 268 -5.13 7.17 4.50
C ARG A 268 -6.19 7.50 5.55
N SER A 269 -7.29 8.15 5.15
CA SER A 269 -8.40 8.43 6.06
C SER A 269 -9.04 7.15 6.60
N GLN A 270 -9.35 6.20 5.71
CA GLN A 270 -9.85 4.88 6.10
C GLN A 270 -8.88 4.13 7.01
N ALA A 271 -7.58 4.22 6.76
CA ALA A 271 -6.56 3.61 7.60
C ALA A 271 -6.57 4.19 9.03
N VAL A 272 -6.69 5.51 9.19
CA VAL A 272 -6.84 6.13 10.52
C VAL A 272 -8.08 5.60 11.24
N GLN A 273 -9.22 5.57 10.55
CA GLN A 273 -10.46 5.04 11.12
C GLN A 273 -10.34 3.56 11.51
N LEU A 274 -9.67 2.75 10.69
CA LEU A 274 -9.40 1.34 10.97
C LEU A 274 -8.58 1.16 12.27
N GLY A 275 -7.58 2.02 12.49
CA GLY A 275 -6.78 2.01 13.71
C GLY A 275 -7.60 2.36 14.95
N GLN A 276 -8.51 3.33 14.85
CA GLN A 276 -9.44 3.67 15.94
C GLN A 276 -10.40 2.52 16.27
N VAL A 277 -10.92 1.84 15.23
CA VAL A 277 -11.75 0.63 15.40
C VAL A 277 -10.93 -0.46 16.11
N GLY A 278 -9.72 -0.75 15.64
CA GLY A 278 -8.83 -1.71 16.28
C GLY A 278 -8.58 -1.40 17.76
N GLN A 279 -8.29 -0.15 18.10
CA GLN A 279 -8.09 0.28 19.49
C GLN A 279 -9.34 0.12 20.35
N THR A 280 -10.52 0.41 19.79
CA THR A 280 -11.81 0.25 20.49
C THR A 280 -12.09 -1.23 20.75
N VAL A 281 -11.85 -2.10 19.76
CA VAL A 281 -11.98 -3.54 19.93
C VAL A 281 -11.01 -4.05 21.00
N ALA A 282 -9.76 -3.59 21.02
CA ALA A 282 -8.78 -3.97 22.04
C ALA A 282 -9.24 -3.57 23.47
N SER A 283 -9.83 -2.38 23.63
CA SER A 283 -10.41 -1.96 24.90
C SER A 283 -11.55 -2.88 25.34
N ASN A 284 -12.50 -3.12 24.45
CA ASN A 284 -13.66 -3.99 24.74
C ASN A 284 -13.23 -5.43 25.07
N VAL A 285 -12.18 -5.93 24.43
CA VAL A 285 -11.60 -7.24 24.72
C VAL A 285 -11.05 -7.31 26.14
N ASN A 286 -10.37 -6.27 26.62
CA ASN A 286 -9.88 -6.21 28.00
C ASN A 286 -11.01 -6.19 29.03
N ASP A 287 -12.06 -5.41 28.76
CA ASP A 287 -13.25 -5.33 29.61
C ASP A 287 -13.98 -6.68 29.65
N MET A 288 -14.14 -7.33 28.49
CA MET A 288 -14.75 -8.65 28.39
C MET A 288 -13.92 -9.73 29.09
N ALA A 289 -12.59 -9.65 29.01
CA ALA A 289 -11.70 -10.55 29.76
C ALA A 289 -11.83 -10.36 31.28
N ALA A 290 -12.09 -9.14 31.75
CA ALA A 290 -12.37 -8.88 33.16
C ALA A 290 -13.72 -9.47 33.58
N ALA A 291 -14.77 -9.25 32.78
CA ALA A 291 -16.10 -9.80 33.01
C ALA A 291 -16.11 -11.33 33.04
N MET A 292 -15.37 -12.00 32.14
CA MET A 292 -15.25 -13.47 32.14
C MET A 292 -14.57 -14.01 33.39
N ARG A 293 -13.53 -13.33 33.89
CA ARG A 293 -12.88 -13.70 35.16
C ARG A 293 -13.84 -13.59 36.34
N GLU A 294 -14.63 -12.53 36.40
CA GLU A 294 -15.65 -12.36 37.44
C GLU A 294 -16.76 -13.41 37.33
N ALA A 295 -17.25 -13.69 36.12
CA ALA A 295 -18.23 -14.73 35.86
C ALA A 295 -17.72 -16.11 36.31
N SER A 296 -16.45 -16.43 36.05
CA SER A 296 -15.83 -17.69 36.47
C SER A 296 -15.82 -17.84 37.99
N VAL A 297 -15.45 -16.78 38.71
CA VAL A 297 -15.48 -16.75 40.19
C VAL A 297 -16.90 -16.96 40.71
N ASN A 298 -17.89 -16.29 40.10
CA ASN A 298 -19.29 -16.40 40.51
C ASN A 298 -19.85 -17.81 40.26
N VAL A 299 -19.57 -18.42 39.12
CA VAL A 299 -20.00 -19.79 38.80
C VAL A 299 -19.39 -20.81 39.77
N ASN A 300 -18.09 -20.67 40.07
CA ASN A 300 -17.43 -21.56 41.03
C ASN A 300 -18.04 -21.41 42.44
N ARG A 301 -18.35 -20.17 42.85
CA ARG A 301 -19.06 -19.91 44.11
C ARG A 301 -20.45 -20.55 44.12
N THR A 302 -21.22 -20.43 43.04
CA THR A 302 -22.56 -21.04 42.92
C THR A 302 -22.49 -22.56 42.98
N ALA A 303 -21.52 -23.18 42.29
CA ALA A 303 -21.30 -24.63 42.34
C ALA A 303 -20.98 -25.12 43.75
N ASN A 304 -20.12 -24.40 44.48
CA ASN A 304 -19.80 -24.73 45.88
C ASN A 304 -21.02 -24.58 46.81
N LEU A 305 -21.85 -23.55 46.60
CA LEU A 305 -23.10 -23.37 47.35
C LEU A 305 -24.11 -24.48 47.06
N ALA A 306 -24.24 -24.90 45.80
CA ALA A 306 -25.10 -26.01 45.42
C ALA A 306 -24.65 -27.33 46.06
N ALA A 307 -23.35 -27.64 46.02
CA ALA A 307 -22.79 -28.81 46.70
C ALA A 307 -23.00 -28.77 48.22
N GLY A 308 -22.89 -27.60 48.84
CA GLY A 308 -23.22 -27.40 50.25
C GLY A 308 -24.70 -27.64 50.56
N ALA A 309 -25.60 -27.14 49.72
CA ALA A 309 -27.04 -27.34 49.85
C ALA A 309 -27.44 -28.82 49.67
N GLU A 310 -26.83 -29.53 48.72
CA GLU A 310 -27.07 -30.97 48.51
C GLU A 310 -26.71 -31.78 49.77
N LYS A 311 -25.57 -31.47 50.40
CA LYS A 311 -25.19 -32.09 51.68
C LYS A 311 -26.21 -31.81 52.79
N GLN A 312 -26.77 -30.61 52.84
CA GLN A 312 -27.79 -30.24 53.82
C GLN A 312 -29.12 -30.98 53.57
N VAL A 313 -29.51 -31.15 52.30
CA VAL A 313 -30.70 -31.92 51.90
C VAL A 313 -30.56 -33.38 52.34
N LEU A 314 -29.41 -34.00 52.12
CA LEU A 314 -29.14 -35.38 52.57
C LEU A 314 -29.27 -35.52 54.09
N ALA A 315 -28.62 -34.63 54.86
CA ALA A 315 -28.72 -34.66 56.33
C ALA A 315 -30.15 -34.42 56.84
N THR A 316 -30.94 -33.60 56.13
CA THR A 316 -32.34 -33.37 56.44
C THR A 316 -33.18 -34.62 56.15
N GLY A 317 -32.91 -35.31 55.03
CA GLY A 317 -33.51 -36.60 54.69
C GLY A 317 -33.29 -37.66 55.77
N ASP A 318 -32.06 -37.78 56.27
CA ASP A 318 -31.73 -38.71 57.37
C ASP A 318 -32.54 -38.40 58.65
N SER A 319 -32.68 -37.12 58.98
CA SER A 319 -33.45 -36.67 60.15
C SER A 319 -34.95 -36.95 60.00
N ILE A 320 -35.49 -36.77 58.80
CA ILE A 320 -36.89 -37.09 58.45
C ILE A 320 -37.14 -38.59 58.58
N GLN A 321 -36.21 -39.43 58.13
CA GLN A 321 -36.33 -40.87 58.27
C GLN A 321 -36.38 -41.29 59.75
N GLN A 322 -35.49 -40.73 60.58
CA GLN A 322 -35.51 -40.98 62.04
C GLN A 322 -36.82 -40.53 62.69
N LEU A 323 -37.40 -39.40 62.27
CA LEU A 323 -38.71 -38.93 62.76
C LEU A 323 -39.85 -39.86 62.33
N THR A 324 -39.78 -40.40 61.11
CA THR A 324 -40.75 -41.37 60.58
C THR A 324 -40.72 -42.65 61.41
N ASP A 325 -39.53 -43.21 61.65
CA ASP A 325 -39.34 -44.41 62.44
C ASP A 325 -39.81 -44.21 63.89
N SER A 326 -39.45 -43.07 64.50
CA SER A 326 -39.86 -42.73 65.87
C SER A 326 -41.38 -42.56 65.98
N SER A 327 -42.02 -41.96 64.99
CA SER A 327 -43.49 -41.78 64.98
C SER A 327 -44.21 -43.13 64.84
N SER A 328 -43.66 -44.05 64.03
CA SER A 328 -44.19 -45.41 63.92
C SER A 328 -44.07 -46.19 65.23
N GLN A 329 -42.93 -46.09 65.92
CA GLN A 329 -42.74 -46.73 67.23
C GLN A 329 -43.71 -46.19 68.29
N ILE A 330 -44.02 -44.89 68.26
CA ILE A 330 -45.01 -44.30 69.17
C ILE A 330 -46.41 -44.85 68.86
N GLU A 331 -46.76 -45.02 67.58
CA GLU A 331 -48.04 -45.60 67.16
C GLU A 331 -48.22 -47.03 67.69
N ASP A 332 -47.19 -47.87 67.55
CA ASP A 332 -47.18 -49.24 68.11
C ASP A 332 -47.41 -49.25 69.63
N VAL A 333 -46.81 -48.31 70.36
CA VAL A 333 -47.00 -48.16 71.81
C VAL A 333 -48.42 -47.71 72.16
N ILE A 334 -49.00 -46.79 71.39
CA ILE A 334 -50.36 -46.31 71.61
C ILE A 334 -51.37 -47.43 71.39
N ASP A 335 -51.20 -48.24 70.35
CA ASP A 335 -52.05 -49.40 70.08
C ASP A 335 -52.01 -50.42 71.21
N LEU A 336 -50.81 -50.70 71.75
CA LEU A 336 -50.66 -51.56 72.93
C LEU A 336 -51.37 -51.00 74.16
N ILE A 337 -51.22 -49.70 74.47
CA ILE A 337 -51.87 -49.09 75.64
C ILE A 337 -53.39 -49.11 75.47
N ARG A 338 -53.89 -48.89 74.25
CA ARG A 338 -55.33 -48.96 73.95
C ARG A 338 -55.87 -50.37 74.15
N GLU A 339 -55.16 -51.39 73.68
CA GLU A 339 -55.53 -52.80 73.93
C GLU A 339 -55.55 -53.12 75.43
N LEU A 340 -54.55 -52.66 76.18
CA LEU A 340 -54.49 -52.83 77.63
C LEU A 340 -55.64 -52.11 78.35
N ALA A 341 -56.01 -50.90 77.90
CA ALA A 341 -57.14 -50.16 78.43
C ALA A 341 -58.47 -50.88 78.18
N ASP A 342 -58.66 -51.42 76.96
CA ASP A 342 -59.86 -52.20 76.61
C ASP A 342 -59.94 -53.50 77.44
N GLN A 343 -58.84 -54.22 77.60
CA GLN A 343 -58.77 -55.40 78.47
C GLN A 343 -59.05 -55.05 79.94
N THR A 344 -58.48 -53.95 80.45
CA THR A 344 -58.69 -53.48 81.82
C THR A 344 -60.16 -53.10 82.05
N ASN A 345 -60.79 -52.44 81.07
CA ASN A 345 -62.21 -52.09 81.10
C ASN A 345 -63.10 -53.36 81.14
N LEU A 346 -62.77 -54.40 80.38
CA LEU A 346 -63.46 -55.69 80.42
C LEU A 346 -63.29 -56.41 81.78
N LEU A 347 -62.08 -56.43 82.34
CA LEU A 347 -61.82 -56.99 83.67
C LEU A 347 -62.60 -56.25 84.76
N ALA A 348 -62.62 -54.91 84.71
CA ALA A 348 -63.36 -54.07 85.64
C ALA A 348 -64.88 -54.27 85.51
N LEU A 349 -65.39 -54.48 84.30
CA LEU A 349 -66.79 -54.82 84.06
C LEU A 349 -67.15 -56.16 84.71
N ASN A 350 -66.33 -57.20 84.51
CA ASN A 350 -66.53 -58.51 85.13
C ASN A 350 -66.50 -58.41 86.67
N ALA A 351 -65.55 -57.64 87.22
CA ALA A 351 -65.48 -57.39 88.65
C ALA A 351 -66.71 -56.63 89.19
N THR A 352 -67.26 -55.69 88.41
CA THR A 352 -68.49 -54.97 88.76
C THR A 352 -69.69 -55.92 88.82
N ILE A 353 -69.79 -56.87 87.88
CA ILE A 353 -70.83 -57.90 87.84
C ILE A 353 -70.72 -58.83 89.06
N GLU A 354 -69.52 -59.32 89.36
CA GLU A 354 -69.31 -60.23 90.48
C GLU A 354 -69.52 -59.54 91.84
N ALA A 355 -69.13 -58.27 91.95
CA ALA A 355 -69.41 -57.45 93.12
C ALA A 355 -70.92 -57.23 93.33
N ALA A 356 -71.70 -57.04 92.26
CA ALA A 356 -73.15 -56.98 92.34
C ALA A 356 -73.77 -58.34 92.76
N ARG A 357 -73.18 -59.45 92.30
CA ARG A 357 -73.62 -60.81 92.63
C ARG A 357 -73.37 -61.19 94.11
N ALA A 358 -72.32 -60.64 94.71
CA ALA A 358 -71.97 -60.84 96.12
C ALA A 358 -72.83 -60.05 97.13
N GLY A 359 -73.77 -59.21 96.67
CA GLY A 359 -74.70 -58.49 97.53
C GLY A 359 -74.02 -57.47 98.48
N GLU A 360 -74.42 -57.47 99.76
CA GLU A 360 -73.86 -56.53 100.78
C GLU A 360 -72.34 -56.67 100.96
N ALA A 361 -71.78 -57.88 100.81
CA ALA A 361 -70.34 -58.13 100.96
C ALA A 361 -69.50 -57.57 99.79
N GLY A 362 -70.12 -57.35 98.63
CA GLY A 362 -69.44 -56.86 97.41
C GLY A 362 -69.43 -55.34 97.25
N ARG A 363 -70.10 -54.58 98.13
CA ARG A 363 -70.32 -53.12 97.98
C ARG A 363 -69.02 -52.32 97.81
N SER A 364 -68.01 -52.62 98.62
CA SER A 364 -66.69 -51.97 98.55
C SER A 364 -65.92 -52.32 97.27
N PHE A 365 -66.04 -53.58 96.81
CA PHE A 365 -65.45 -54.04 95.56
C PHE A 365 -66.11 -53.42 94.32
N ALA A 366 -67.43 -53.18 94.36
CA ALA A 366 -68.15 -52.53 93.27
C ALA A 366 -67.66 -51.09 93.02
N VAL A 367 -67.32 -50.35 94.09
CA VAL A 367 -66.77 -48.98 93.97
C VAL A 367 -65.40 -49.01 93.30
N VAL A 368 -64.50 -49.89 93.74
CA VAL A 368 -63.16 -50.03 93.15
C VAL A 368 -63.25 -50.49 91.68
N ALA A 369 -64.11 -51.45 91.37
CA ALA A 369 -64.34 -51.91 90.00
C ALA A 369 -64.90 -50.79 89.10
N GLY A 370 -65.80 -49.96 89.62
CA GLY A 370 -66.30 -48.76 88.93
C GLY A 370 -65.20 -47.73 88.65
N GLU A 371 -64.31 -47.49 89.62
CA GLU A 371 -63.18 -46.58 89.48
C GLU A 371 -62.17 -47.08 88.43
N VAL A 372 -61.80 -48.36 88.48
CA VAL A 372 -60.89 -48.98 87.48
C VAL A 372 -61.50 -48.92 86.08
N LYS A 373 -62.82 -49.15 85.96
CA LYS A 373 -63.54 -49.03 84.70
C LYS A 373 -63.48 -47.59 84.15
N SER A 374 -63.69 -46.59 85.02
CA SER A 374 -63.60 -45.18 84.64
C SER A 374 -62.19 -44.82 84.18
N LEU A 375 -61.17 -45.23 84.92
CA LEU A 375 -59.76 -44.99 84.58
C LEU A 375 -59.36 -45.65 83.26
N ALA A 376 -59.83 -46.87 83.01
CA ALA A 376 -59.60 -47.57 81.74
C ALA A 376 -60.25 -46.83 80.56
N SER A 377 -61.48 -46.33 80.73
CA SER A 377 -62.19 -45.51 79.74
C SER A 377 -61.48 -44.18 79.47
N GLU A 378 -61.00 -43.49 80.51
CA GLU A 378 -60.21 -42.27 80.36
C GLU A 378 -58.87 -42.53 79.66
N THR A 379 -58.21 -43.66 79.97
CA THR A 379 -56.98 -44.09 79.31
C THR A 379 -57.21 -44.32 77.82
N ALA A 380 -58.26 -45.05 77.45
CA ALA A 380 -58.63 -45.29 76.06
C ALA A 380 -58.90 -43.97 75.30
N LYS A 381 -59.61 -43.03 75.92
CA LYS A 381 -59.88 -41.71 75.34
C LYS A 381 -58.58 -40.90 75.17
N ALA A 382 -57.70 -40.90 76.16
CA ALA A 382 -56.41 -40.23 76.09
C ALA A 382 -55.53 -40.82 74.98
N THR A 383 -55.43 -42.15 74.88
CA THR A 383 -54.69 -42.82 73.80
C THR A 383 -55.23 -42.47 72.42
N HIS A 384 -56.56 -42.35 72.27
CA HIS A 384 -57.17 -41.96 71.00
C HIS A 384 -56.74 -40.54 70.58
N THR A 385 -56.75 -39.57 71.50
CA THR A 385 -56.27 -38.21 71.22
C THR A 385 -54.78 -38.16 70.89
N ILE A 386 -53.95 -39.01 71.51
CA ILE A 386 -52.52 -39.10 71.16
C ILE A 386 -52.36 -39.69 69.75
N ALA A 387 -53.11 -40.73 69.40
CA ALA A 387 -53.09 -41.33 68.06
C ALA A 387 -53.42 -40.29 66.96
N GLU A 388 -54.47 -39.47 67.17
CA GLU A 388 -54.81 -38.39 66.24
C GLU A 388 -53.66 -37.37 66.08
N ARG A 389 -52.96 -37.04 67.18
CA ARG A 389 -51.80 -36.13 67.13
C ARG A 389 -50.61 -36.74 66.40
N VAL A 390 -50.32 -38.03 66.61
CA VAL A 390 -49.23 -38.74 65.91
C VAL A 390 -49.52 -38.86 64.42
N SER A 391 -50.77 -39.13 64.05
CA SER A 391 -51.23 -39.10 62.65
C SER A 391 -50.99 -37.72 62.01
N GLY A 392 -51.31 -36.64 62.73
CA GLY A 392 -51.00 -35.27 62.27
C GLY A 392 -49.50 -34.99 62.12
N ILE A 393 -48.65 -35.55 62.99
CA ILE A 393 -47.19 -35.46 62.86
C ILE A 393 -46.71 -36.20 61.60
N ARG A 394 -47.23 -37.41 61.33
CA ARG A 394 -46.89 -38.17 60.11
C ARG A 394 -47.27 -37.42 58.83
N ALA A 395 -48.45 -36.82 58.78
CA ALA A 395 -48.87 -35.99 57.65
C ALA A 395 -47.94 -34.77 57.43
N ASN A 396 -47.46 -34.15 58.51
CA ASN A 396 -46.47 -33.07 58.42
C ASN A 396 -45.11 -33.58 57.92
N ILE A 397 -44.66 -34.75 58.38
CA ILE A 397 -43.42 -35.39 57.91
C ILE A 397 -43.49 -35.65 56.40
N GLU A 398 -44.59 -36.19 55.88
CA GLU A 398 -44.79 -36.40 54.44
C GLU A 398 -44.74 -35.10 53.62
N SER A 399 -45.28 -34.01 54.18
CA SER A 399 -45.18 -32.68 53.56
C SER A 399 -43.73 -32.19 53.50
N VAL A 400 -42.94 -32.42 54.57
CA VAL A 400 -41.51 -32.07 54.60
C VAL A 400 -40.70 -32.95 53.64
N VAL A 401 -41.00 -34.24 53.51
CA VAL A 401 -40.38 -35.14 52.50
C VAL A 401 -40.55 -34.57 51.11
N THR A 402 -41.79 -34.18 50.75
CA THR A 402 -42.12 -33.62 49.44
C THR A 402 -41.31 -32.33 49.17
N ALA A 403 -41.31 -31.39 50.12
CA ALA A 403 -40.55 -30.15 50.01
C ALA A 403 -39.02 -30.41 49.90
N THR A 404 -38.50 -31.41 50.62
CA THR A 404 -37.08 -31.77 50.57
C THR A 404 -36.69 -32.34 49.20
N HIS A 405 -37.59 -33.12 48.57
CA HIS A 405 -37.37 -33.63 47.22
C HIS A 405 -37.37 -32.51 46.17
N GLU A 406 -38.29 -31.54 46.27
CA GLU A 406 -38.32 -30.35 45.39
C GLU A 406 -37.03 -29.51 45.52
N ILE A 407 -36.53 -29.33 46.74
CA ILE A 407 -35.24 -28.65 46.98
C ILE A 407 -34.10 -29.45 46.34
N SER A 408 -34.07 -30.77 46.51
CA SER A 408 -33.05 -31.63 45.90
C SER A 408 -33.02 -31.49 44.38
N SER A 409 -34.18 -31.49 43.73
CA SER A 409 -34.29 -31.29 42.28
C SER A 409 -33.78 -29.91 41.86
N SER A 410 -34.15 -28.87 42.60
CA SER A 410 -33.71 -27.49 42.33
C SER A 410 -32.19 -27.33 42.47
N VAL A 411 -31.58 -27.96 43.49
CA VAL A 411 -30.12 -27.94 43.68
C VAL A 411 -29.40 -28.67 42.55
N ALA A 412 -29.92 -29.81 42.10
CA ALA A 412 -29.36 -30.54 40.96
C ALA A 412 -29.39 -29.70 39.67
N GLU A 413 -30.48 -28.99 39.42
CA GLU A 413 -30.61 -28.07 38.28
C GLU A 413 -29.59 -26.92 38.37
N VAL A 414 -29.41 -26.31 39.55
CA VAL A 414 -28.39 -25.26 39.77
C VAL A 414 -26.97 -25.79 39.51
N SER A 415 -26.67 -27.01 39.92
CA SER A 415 -25.37 -27.65 39.66
C SER A 415 -25.13 -27.86 38.16
N GLN A 416 -26.14 -28.38 37.44
CA GLN A 416 -26.08 -28.55 36.00
C GLN A 416 -25.90 -27.22 35.26
N ASN A 417 -26.66 -26.19 35.64
CA ASN A 417 -26.54 -24.84 35.08
C ASN A 417 -25.15 -24.25 35.33
N SER A 418 -24.59 -24.44 36.53
CA SER A 418 -23.25 -23.96 36.86
C SER A 418 -22.19 -24.59 35.95
N ASN A 419 -22.28 -25.89 35.68
CA ASN A 419 -21.38 -26.59 34.76
C ASN A 419 -21.53 -26.09 33.32
N ALA A 420 -22.76 -25.85 32.85
CA ALA A 420 -23.00 -25.31 31.51
C ALA A 420 -22.43 -23.90 31.34
N VAL A 421 -22.61 -23.02 32.34
CA VAL A 421 -22.04 -21.67 32.31
C VAL A 421 -20.51 -21.71 32.39
N ALA A 422 -19.92 -22.62 33.18
CA ALA A 422 -18.47 -22.80 33.22
C ALA A 422 -17.90 -23.15 31.84
N ALA A 423 -18.51 -24.09 31.12
CA ALA A 423 -18.11 -24.44 29.76
C ALA A 423 -18.23 -23.25 28.79
N ALA A 424 -19.31 -22.48 28.87
CA ALA A 424 -19.49 -21.28 28.05
C ALA A 424 -18.42 -20.20 28.33
N ILE A 425 -17.97 -20.06 29.59
CA ILE A 425 -16.89 -19.13 29.96
C ILE A 425 -15.55 -19.56 29.34
N GLU A 426 -15.24 -20.86 29.32
CA GLU A 426 -14.03 -21.38 28.66
C GLU A 426 -14.04 -21.09 27.15
N GLU A 427 -15.20 -21.30 26.50
CA GLU A 427 -15.39 -20.98 25.08
C GLU A 427 -15.22 -19.48 24.82
N GLN A 428 -15.88 -18.61 25.60
CA GLN A 428 -15.73 -17.17 25.45
C GLN A 428 -14.30 -16.68 25.69
N THR A 429 -13.57 -17.29 26.61
CA THR A 429 -12.16 -16.96 26.85
C THR A 429 -11.31 -17.20 25.59
N THR A 430 -11.60 -18.25 24.84
CA THR A 430 -10.95 -18.54 23.56
C THR A 430 -11.29 -17.48 22.50
N ILE A 431 -12.56 -17.08 22.40
CA ILE A 431 -13.03 -16.04 21.47
C ILE A 431 -12.36 -14.70 21.79
N ILE A 432 -12.30 -14.31 23.07
CA ILE A 432 -11.64 -13.08 23.54
C ILE A 432 -10.18 -13.05 23.11
N SER A 433 -9.46 -14.17 23.23
CA SER A 433 -8.08 -14.27 22.77
C SER A 433 -7.95 -14.05 21.25
N GLY A 434 -8.85 -14.62 20.45
CA GLY A 434 -8.87 -14.41 19.00
C GLY A 434 -9.22 -12.97 18.59
N MET A 435 -10.13 -12.33 19.32
CA MET A 435 -10.46 -10.92 19.13
C MET A 435 -9.30 -10.01 19.48
N LYS A 436 -8.51 -10.35 20.51
CA LYS A 436 -7.29 -9.62 20.87
C LYS A 436 -6.31 -9.57 19.71
N THR A 437 -6.01 -10.72 19.10
CA THR A 437 -5.12 -10.81 17.93
C THR A 437 -5.69 -10.01 16.75
N THR A 438 -6.99 -10.14 16.48
CA THR A 438 -7.65 -9.35 15.42
C THR A 438 -7.50 -7.85 15.65
N ALA A 439 -7.63 -7.38 16.89
CA ALA A 439 -7.47 -5.97 17.23
C ALA A 439 -6.03 -5.48 17.01
N GLU A 440 -5.03 -6.28 17.40
CA GLU A 440 -3.61 -6.00 17.16
C GLU A 440 -3.31 -5.93 15.65
N ASP A 441 -3.82 -6.87 14.87
CA ASP A 441 -3.67 -6.91 13.41
C ASP A 441 -4.29 -5.67 12.73
N LEU A 442 -5.47 -5.24 13.18
CA LEU A 442 -6.13 -4.04 12.65
C LEU A 442 -5.30 -2.77 12.90
N VAL A 443 -4.74 -2.63 14.10
CA VAL A 443 -3.86 -1.50 14.46
C VAL A 443 -2.57 -1.55 13.63
N GLN A 444 -1.98 -2.74 13.46
CA GLN A 444 -0.77 -2.90 12.64
C GLN A 444 -1.04 -2.57 11.16
N LEU A 445 -2.12 -3.08 10.60
CA LEU A 445 -2.51 -2.82 9.21
C LEU A 445 -2.80 -1.34 8.97
N SER A 446 -3.50 -0.69 9.91
CA SER A 446 -3.70 0.76 9.90
C SER A 446 -2.36 1.51 9.82
N GLY A 447 -1.39 1.13 10.65
CA GLY A 447 -0.05 1.73 10.64
C GLY A 447 0.76 1.47 9.36
N GLN A 448 0.54 0.34 8.68
CA GLN A 448 1.15 0.06 7.38
C GLN A 448 0.52 0.90 6.27
N LEU A 449 -0.81 0.99 6.22
CA LEU A 449 -1.54 1.76 5.21
C LEU A 449 -1.26 3.27 5.31
N GLN A 450 -1.04 3.80 6.52
CA GLN A 450 -0.66 5.20 6.71
C GLN A 450 0.75 5.55 6.19
N LYS A 451 1.63 4.56 6.02
CA LYS A 451 3.00 4.76 5.51
C LYS A 451 3.09 4.73 3.98
N LEU A 452 2.04 4.27 3.30
CA LEU A 452 1.84 4.36 1.85
C LEU A 452 1.34 5.77 1.48
#